data_AF-A0A359IH57-F1
#
_entry.id   AF-A0A359IH57-F1
#
_cell.length_a   1.000
_cell.length_b   1.000
_cell.length_c   1.000
_cell.angle_alpha   90.00
_cell.angle_beta   90.00
_cell.angle_gamma   90.00
#
_symmetry.space_group_name_H-M   'P 1'
#
loop_
_entity.id
_entity.type
_entity.pdbx_description
1 polymer ?
#
loop_
_entity_poly.entity_id
_entity_poly.type
_entity_poly.pdbx_seq_one_letter_code
_entity_poly.pdbx_strand_id
1 'polypeptide(L)'
;MEFAEISDKIRVDVYDADKDTGEINELGIERVPAIALLDHSLKDTGIRFYGMPGGYEIHSLLGAVLVVSKRQTGLPEDLVRQIRRVDTPLHIQTYVTPTCPYCPSVVRLIHKMAFLNPLIRADMIEVT
;
A
#
# COMPACT_ATOMS: atom_id res chain seq x y z
N MET A 1 -11.03 5.07 -11.90
CA MET A 1 -10.33 5.87 -10.86
C MET A 1 -9.47 6.88 -11.58
N GLU A 2 -9.75 8.18 -11.44
CA GLU A 2 -9.09 9.28 -12.19
C GLU A 2 -7.55 9.27 -12.08
N PHE A 3 -7.00 8.58 -11.09
CA PHE A 3 -5.56 8.44 -10.84
C PHE A 3 -4.76 7.87 -12.02
N ALA A 4 -5.35 7.00 -12.84
CA ALA A 4 -4.71 6.47 -14.05
C ALA A 4 -4.56 7.52 -15.16
N GLU A 5 -5.38 8.56 -15.16
CA GLU A 5 -5.38 9.60 -16.19
C GLU A 5 -4.29 10.65 -15.96
N ILE A 6 -3.67 10.63 -14.78
CA ILE A 6 -2.65 11.61 -14.36
C ILE A 6 -1.28 11.32 -14.98
N SER A 7 -0.99 10.06 -15.34
CA SER A 7 0.27 9.68 -15.99
C SER A 7 0.16 8.33 -16.72
N ASP A 8 0.78 8.28 -17.90
CA ASP A 8 1.06 7.08 -18.70
C ASP A 8 1.85 5.97 -17.97
N LYS A 9 2.48 6.29 -16.83
CA LYS A 9 3.24 5.33 -16.00
C LYS A 9 2.38 4.59 -14.98
N ILE A 10 1.11 4.94 -14.86
CA ILE A 10 0.19 4.36 -13.88
C ILE A 10 -0.85 3.54 -14.64
N ARG A 11 -0.95 2.26 -14.28
CA ARG A 11 -1.96 1.34 -14.78
C ARG A 11 -2.87 0.95 -13.62
N VAL A 12 -4.18 0.96 -13.87
CA VAL A 12 -5.18 0.56 -12.89
C VAL A 12 -6.02 -0.56 -13.50
N ASP A 13 -5.97 -1.72 -12.86
CA ASP A 13 -6.90 -2.81 -13.13
C ASP A 13 -7.99 -2.79 -12.07
N VAL A 14 -9.25 -2.96 -12.50
CA VAL A 14 -10.41 -2.97 -11.60
C VAL A 14 -11.03 -4.35 -11.67
N TYR A 15 -11.21 -4.96 -10.50
CA TYR A 15 -11.78 -6.28 -10.33
C TYR A 15 -13.11 -6.18 -9.58
N ASP A 16 -14.08 -6.98 -10.00
CA ASP A 16 -15.39 -7.15 -9.39
C ASP A 16 -15.32 -8.26 -8.32
N ALA A 17 -15.72 -7.93 -7.09
CA ALA A 17 -15.59 -8.81 -5.94
C ALA A 17 -16.35 -10.15 -6.09
N ASP A 18 -17.42 -10.17 -6.89
CA ASP A 18 -18.26 -11.36 -7.07
C ASP A 18 -17.78 -12.21 -8.25
N LYS A 19 -17.08 -11.62 -9.23
CA LYS A 19 -16.68 -12.30 -10.48
C LYS A 19 -15.21 -12.69 -10.51
N ASP A 20 -14.33 -11.83 -10.00
CA ASP A 20 -12.88 -11.94 -10.16
C ASP A 20 -12.23 -12.50 -8.88
N THR A 21 -12.89 -13.50 -8.29
CA THR A 21 -12.49 -14.07 -7.00
C THR A 21 -11.11 -14.73 -7.04
N GLY A 22 -10.69 -15.26 -8.18
CA GLY A 22 -9.35 -15.86 -8.35
C GLY A 22 -8.26 -14.81 -8.19
N GLU A 23 -8.35 -13.74 -8.96
CA GLU A 23 -7.41 -12.62 -8.98
C GLU A 23 -7.34 -11.91 -7.62
N ILE A 24 -8.48 -11.72 -6.97
CA ILE A 24 -8.57 -11.13 -5.62
C ILE A 24 -7.86 -12.00 -4.59
N ASN A 25 -8.07 -13.32 -4.64
CA ASN A 25 -7.42 -14.27 -3.75
C ASN A 25 -5.90 -14.36 -3.99
N GLU A 26 -5.44 -14.29 -5.24
CA GLU A 26 -4.01 -14.26 -5.58
C GLU A 26 -3.30 -13.01 -5.04
N LEU A 27 -3.98 -11.86 -5.04
CA LEU A 27 -3.48 -10.63 -4.40
C LEU A 27 -3.62 -10.64 -2.86
N GLY A 28 -4.22 -11.70 -2.32
CA GLY A 28 -4.50 -11.89 -0.90
C GLY A 28 -5.40 -10.80 -0.34
N ILE A 29 -6.34 -10.26 -1.12
CA ILE A 29 -7.27 -9.22 -0.66
C ILE A 29 -8.35 -9.85 0.20
N GLU A 30 -8.49 -9.37 1.44
CA GLU A 30 -9.40 -9.96 2.44
C GLU A 30 -10.73 -9.19 2.55
N ARG A 31 -10.75 -7.94 2.10
CA ARG A 31 -11.84 -6.97 2.31
C ARG A 31 -11.97 -6.10 1.06
N VAL A 32 -13.18 -5.61 0.80
CA VAL A 32 -13.45 -4.65 -0.28
C VAL A 32 -14.24 -3.45 0.27
N PRO A 33 -14.10 -2.24 -0.30
CA PRO A 33 -13.22 -1.88 -1.41
C PRO A 33 -11.74 -1.91 -1.00
N ALA A 34 -10.87 -2.28 -1.94
CA ALA A 34 -9.43 -2.36 -1.71
C ALA A 34 -8.60 -1.88 -2.91
N ILE A 35 -7.41 -1.38 -2.62
CA ILE A 35 -6.36 -1.08 -3.60
C ILE A 35 -5.12 -1.87 -3.20
N ALA A 36 -4.68 -2.79 -4.07
CA ALA A 36 -3.36 -3.40 -4.01
C ALA A 36 -2.39 -2.58 -4.86
N LEU A 37 -1.21 -2.27 -4.32
CA LEU A 37 -0.16 -1.60 -5.09
C LEU A 37 0.86 -2.62 -5.57
N LEU A 38 1.08 -2.67 -6.88
CA LEU A 38 2.08 -3.52 -7.53
C LEU A 38 3.21 -2.66 -8.11
N ASP A 39 4.39 -3.24 -8.27
CA ASP A 39 5.49 -2.57 -8.96
C ASP A 39 5.40 -2.73 -10.49
N HIS A 40 6.32 -2.10 -11.22
CA HIS A 40 6.38 -2.13 -12.69
C HIS A 40 6.47 -3.54 -13.31
N SER A 41 6.88 -4.55 -12.54
CA SER A 41 6.96 -5.96 -12.97
C SER A 41 5.75 -6.78 -12.54
N LEU A 42 4.68 -6.10 -12.10
CA LEU A 42 3.48 -6.69 -11.49
C LEU A 42 3.79 -7.47 -10.20
N LYS A 43 4.95 -7.22 -9.58
CA LYS A 43 5.29 -7.82 -8.31
C LYS A 43 4.52 -7.13 -7.20
N ASP A 44 3.92 -7.93 -6.34
CA ASP A 44 3.28 -7.48 -5.13
C ASP A 44 4.27 -6.80 -4.16
N THR A 45 3.92 -5.59 -3.72
CA THR A 45 4.74 -4.80 -2.79
C THR A 45 4.32 -4.96 -1.33
N GLY A 46 3.31 -5.77 -1.03
CA GLY A 46 2.77 -5.93 0.33
C GLY A 46 1.93 -4.74 0.83
N ILE A 47 1.68 -3.72 0.00
CA ILE A 47 0.93 -2.50 0.36
C ILE A 47 -0.54 -2.64 -0.03
N ARG A 48 -1.46 -2.38 0.90
CA ARG A 48 -2.90 -2.35 0.67
C ARG A 48 -3.55 -1.13 1.31
N PHE A 49 -4.58 -0.64 0.64
CA PHE A 49 -5.54 0.30 1.20
C PHE A 49 -6.90 -0.37 1.21
N TYR A 50 -7.55 -0.45 2.36
CA TYR A 50 -8.94 -0.89 2.52
C TYR A 50 -9.80 0.32 2.88
N GLY A 51 -10.89 0.50 2.14
CA GLY A 51 -11.68 1.72 2.15
C GLY A 51 -11.26 2.70 1.06
N MET A 52 -11.73 3.94 1.16
CA MET A 52 -11.42 5.02 0.25
C MET A 52 -10.29 5.88 0.84
N PRO A 53 -9.08 5.94 0.23
CA PRO A 53 -7.97 6.79 0.70
C PRO A 53 -8.21 8.27 0.33
N GLY A 54 -9.34 8.83 0.76
CA GLY A 54 -9.69 10.24 0.63
C GLY A 54 -9.18 11.08 1.80
N GLY A 55 -9.53 12.37 1.80
CA GLY A 55 -9.12 13.30 2.87
C GLY A 55 -7.60 13.40 2.98
N TYR A 56 -7.06 13.23 4.19
CA TYR A 56 -5.61 13.26 4.40
C TYR A 56 -4.88 12.02 3.85
N GLU A 57 -5.57 10.90 3.64
CA GLU A 57 -4.96 9.64 3.21
C GLU A 57 -4.64 9.60 1.71
N ILE A 58 -5.12 10.57 0.91
CA ILE A 58 -4.66 10.72 -0.48
C ILE A 58 -3.15 10.92 -0.56
N HIS A 59 -2.56 11.57 0.45
CA HIS A 59 -1.12 11.75 0.56
C HIS A 59 -0.39 10.43 0.84
N SER A 60 -1.03 9.48 1.51
CA SER A 60 -0.48 8.14 1.74
C SER A 60 -0.46 7.32 0.45
N LEU A 61 -1.54 7.39 -0.35
CA LEU A 61 -1.60 6.75 -1.66
C LEU A 61 -0.52 7.32 -2.60
N LEU A 62 -0.46 8.64 -2.76
CA LEU A 62 0.56 9.31 -3.57
C LEU A 62 1.98 8.97 -3.09
N GLY A 63 2.20 8.97 -1.77
CA GLY A 63 3.48 8.61 -1.18
C GLY A 63 3.90 7.18 -1.50
N ALA A 64 2.97 6.22 -1.41
CA ALA A 64 3.23 4.82 -1.74
C ALA A 64 3.58 4.65 -3.22
N VAL A 65 2.80 5.26 -4.12
CA VAL A 65 3.05 5.24 -5.57
C VAL A 65 4.44 5.81 -5.90
N LEU A 66 4.82 6.94 -5.29
CA LEU A 66 6.14 7.54 -5.48
C LEU A 66 7.28 6.64 -4.99
N VAL A 67 7.11 5.98 -3.83
CA VAL A 67 8.11 5.05 -3.29
C VAL A 67 8.29 3.86 -4.23
N VAL A 68 7.20 3.26 -4.70
CA VAL A 68 7.24 2.12 -5.63
C VAL A 68 7.83 2.51 -6.98
N SER A 69 7.42 3.67 -7.52
CA SER A 69 7.91 4.20 -8.80
C SER A 69 9.41 4.52 -8.75
N LYS A 70 9.88 5.22 -7.72
CA LYS A 70 11.30 5.60 -7.60
C LYS A 70 12.18 4.49 -7.02
N ARG A 71 11.58 3.47 -6.43
CA ARG A 71 12.25 2.42 -5.65
C ARG A 71 13.11 2.98 -4.51
N GLN A 72 12.68 4.10 -3.93
CA GLN A 72 13.40 4.83 -2.89
C GLN A 72 12.46 5.17 -1.73
N THR A 73 12.83 4.81 -0.51
CA THR A 73 12.02 5.06 0.69
C THR A 73 12.37 6.36 1.41
N GLY A 74 13.59 6.88 1.21
CA GLY A 74 14.11 8.04 1.95
C GLY A 74 14.27 7.78 3.46
N LEU A 75 14.32 6.51 3.88
CA LEU A 75 14.59 6.15 5.27
C LEU A 75 16.11 6.15 5.54
N PRO A 76 16.54 6.48 6.77
CA PRO A 76 17.93 6.30 7.20
C PRO A 76 18.43 4.87 6.99
N GLU A 77 19.70 4.70 6.64
CA GLU A 77 20.25 3.39 6.26
C GLU A 77 20.23 2.37 7.41
N ASP A 78 20.42 2.81 8.65
CA ASP A 78 20.32 1.99 9.84
C ASP A 78 18.91 1.40 9.99
N LEU A 79 17.88 2.20 9.77
CA LEU A 79 16.50 1.74 9.77
C LEU A 79 16.22 0.79 8.60
N VAL A 80 16.72 1.08 7.40
CA VAL A 80 16.60 0.15 6.25
C VAL A 80 17.24 -1.20 6.57
N ARG A 81 18.42 -1.22 7.20
CA ARG A 81 19.07 -2.47 7.64
C ARG A 81 18.25 -3.21 8.68
N GLN A 82 17.61 -2.52 9.63
CA GLN A 82 16.74 -3.15 10.62
C GLN A 82 15.50 -3.78 9.99
N ILE A 83 14.81 -3.06 9.09
CA ILE A 83 13.61 -3.55 8.41
C ILE A 83 13.93 -4.79 7.57
N ARG A 84 15.07 -4.79 6.84
CA ARG A 84 15.51 -5.94 6.03
C ARG A 84 15.91 -7.17 6.86
N ARG A 85 16.18 -7.01 8.16
CA ARG A 85 16.53 -8.12 9.06
C ARG A 85 15.32 -8.84 9.63
N VAL A 86 14.12 -8.31 9.45
CA VAL A 86 12.89 -9.03 9.81
C VAL A 86 12.84 -10.33 8.99
N ASP A 87 12.87 -11.46 9.67
CA ASP A 87 12.97 -12.82 9.15
C ASP A 87 11.71 -13.65 9.42
N THR A 88 10.68 -13.02 10.01
CA THR A 88 9.37 -13.62 10.29
C THR A 88 8.29 -12.82 9.57
N PRO A 89 7.22 -13.47 9.09
CA PRO A 89 6.09 -12.77 8.48
C PRO A 89 5.47 -11.77 9.47
N LEU A 90 5.33 -10.51 9.05
CA LEU A 90 4.66 -9.46 9.80
C LEU A 90 3.49 -8.91 8.99
N HIS A 91 2.32 -8.92 9.58
CA HIS A 91 1.13 -8.28 9.02
C HIS A 91 0.74 -7.09 9.90
N ILE A 92 0.92 -5.88 9.36
CA ILE A 92 0.71 -4.64 10.10
C ILE A 92 -0.55 -3.97 9.56
N GLN A 93 -1.52 -3.73 10.44
CA GLN A 93 -2.78 -3.08 10.12
C GLN A 93 -2.85 -1.71 10.81
N THR A 94 -3.01 -0.66 10.00
CA THR A 94 -3.11 0.73 10.47
C THR A 94 -4.53 1.22 10.29
N TYR A 95 -5.25 1.39 11.40
CA TYR A 95 -6.61 1.90 11.39
C TYR A 95 -6.60 3.43 11.40
N VAL A 96 -7.30 4.04 10.44
CA VAL A 96 -7.27 5.50 10.21
C VAL A 96 -8.68 6.05 10.07
N THR A 97 -8.88 7.29 10.52
CA THR A 97 -10.07 8.07 10.19
C THR A 97 -9.71 9.12 9.13
N PRO A 98 -10.62 9.47 8.20
CA PRO A 98 -10.31 10.41 7.10
C PRO A 98 -9.82 11.79 7.53
N THR A 99 -10.15 12.20 8.76
CA THR A 99 -9.83 13.51 9.33
C THR A 99 -8.59 13.51 10.21
N CYS A 100 -7.96 12.36 10.45
CA CYS A 100 -6.75 12.24 11.27
C CYS A 100 -5.52 12.82 10.56
N PRO A 101 -4.92 13.92 11.04
CA PRO A 101 -3.79 14.54 10.34
C PRO A 101 -2.45 13.79 10.54
N TYR A 102 -2.36 12.95 11.57
CA TYR A 102 -1.13 12.23 11.93
C TYR A 102 -1.03 10.84 11.27
N CYS A 103 -2.17 10.24 10.96
CA CYS A 103 -2.30 8.91 10.39
C CYS A 103 -1.50 8.71 9.09
N PRO A 104 -1.46 9.69 8.15
CA PRO A 104 -0.70 9.52 6.92
C PRO A 104 0.80 9.31 7.14
N SER A 105 1.38 9.86 8.22
CA SER A 105 2.81 9.69 8.50
C SER A 105 3.14 8.25 8.89
N VAL A 106 2.25 7.62 9.67
CA VAL A 106 2.36 6.23 10.13
C VAL A 106 2.13 5.27 8.97
N VAL A 107 1.04 5.47 8.20
CA VAL A 107 0.72 4.66 7.03
C VAL A 107 1.88 4.65 6.03
N ARG A 108 2.44 5.83 5.70
CA ARG A 108 3.59 5.91 4.77
C ARG A 108 4.83 5.22 5.29
N LEU A 109 5.11 5.25 6.60
CA LEU A 109 6.26 4.54 7.16
C LEU A 109 6.08 3.02 7.01
N ILE A 110 4.92 2.50 7.38
CA ILE A 110 4.62 1.07 7.33
C ILE A 110 4.59 0.59 5.87
N HIS A 111 4.06 1.38 4.94
CA HIS A 111 4.13 1.07 3.50
C HIS A 111 5.56 1.01 2.98
N LYS A 112 6.45 1.90 3.44
CA LYS A 112 7.89 1.82 3.12
C LYS A 112 8.54 0.55 3.69
N MET A 113 8.08 0.08 4.85
CA MET A 113 8.56 -1.17 5.44
C MET A 113 8.17 -2.37 4.56
N ALA A 114 6.90 -2.47 4.16
CA ALA A 114 6.41 -3.49 3.24
C ALA A 114 7.16 -3.48 1.90
N PHE A 115 7.39 -2.29 1.33
CA PHE A 115 8.18 -2.16 0.11
C PHE A 115 9.63 -2.69 0.25
N LEU A 116 10.23 -2.56 1.43
CA LEU A 116 11.62 -2.94 1.69
C LEU A 116 11.82 -4.42 2.01
N ASN A 117 10.79 -5.10 2.54
CA ASN A 117 10.89 -6.48 2.98
C ASN A 117 9.63 -7.27 2.57
N PRO A 118 9.78 -8.31 1.73
CA PRO A 118 8.64 -9.11 1.26
C PRO A 118 7.92 -9.91 2.34
N LEU A 119 8.50 -10.05 3.54
CA LEU A 119 7.84 -10.67 4.70
C LEU A 119 6.90 -9.70 5.44
N ILE A 120 6.89 -8.41 5.07
CA ILE A 120 6.05 -7.40 5.72
C ILE A 120 4.88 -7.07 4.78
N ARG A 121 3.67 -7.30 5.28
CA ARG A 121 2.42 -6.84 4.68
C ARG A 121 1.88 -5.66 5.47
N ALA A 122 1.44 -4.63 4.75
CA ALA A 122 0.98 -3.38 5.31
C ALA A 122 -0.40 -3.01 4.76
N ASP A 123 -1.36 -2.96 5.67
CA ASP A 123 -2.74 -2.61 5.37
C ASP A 123 -3.07 -1.27 6.04
N MET A 124 -3.49 -0.28 5.25
CA MET A 124 -4.26 0.84 5.76
C MET A 124 -5.74 0.45 5.77
N ILE A 125 -6.43 0.65 6.89
CA ILE A 125 -7.85 0.34 7.05
C ILE A 125 -8.58 1.61 7.48
N GLU A 126 -9.44 2.11 6.61
CA GLU A 126 -10.34 3.20 6.96
C GLU A 126 -11.39 2.70 7.96
N VAL A 127 -11.52 3.39 9.09
CA VAL A 127 -12.59 3.21 10.08
C VAL A 127 -13.44 4.47 10.11
N THR A 128 -14.75 4.29 9.99
CA THR A 128 -15.77 5.34 10.06
C THR A 128 -16.47 5.30 11.40
#